data_AF-A0ABD6DRN3-F1
#
_entry.id   AF-A0ABD6DRN3-F1
#
_cell.length_a   1.000
_cell.length_b   1.000
_cell.length_c   1.000
_cell.angle_alpha   90.00
_cell.angle_beta   90.00
_cell.angle_gamma   90.00
#
_symmetry.space_group_name_H-M   'P 1'
#
loop_
_entity.id
_entity.type
_entity.pdbx_description
1 polymer ?
#
loop_
_entity_poly.entity_id
_entity_poly.type
_entity_poly.pdbx_seq_one_letter_code
_entity_poly.pdbx_strand_id
1 'polypeptide(L)'
;MYGTITPLFPGLPGGPEVLVVLLILVLLFGANKIPKLARSTGQAMGEFRRGREEIEEELSQMEGDDEEEEETTTSTETSKETSTETN
;
A
#
# COMPACT_ATOMS: atom_id res chain seq x y z
N MET A 1 -36.71 11.90 -7.41
CA MET A 1 -36.00 12.19 -8.67
C MET A 1 -34.59 11.62 -8.50
N TYR A 2 -34.33 10.42 -9.02
CA TYR A 2 -33.00 9.79 -8.90
C TYR A 2 -32.10 10.40 -9.97
N GLY A 3 -31.16 11.25 -9.56
CA GLY A 3 -30.15 11.79 -10.46
C GLY A 3 -29.27 10.65 -10.95
N THR A 4 -29.23 10.45 -12.27
CA THR A 4 -28.26 9.56 -12.90
C THR A 4 -26.87 10.10 -12.63
N ILE A 5 -26.12 9.42 -11.78
CA ILE A 5 -24.67 9.58 -11.60
C ILE A 5 -24.00 9.09 -12.88
N THR A 6 -23.92 9.99 -13.86
CA THR A 6 -23.13 9.79 -15.07
C THR A 6 -21.73 10.32 -14.79
N PRO A 7 -20.71 9.47 -14.58
CA PRO A 7 -19.34 9.93 -14.48
C PRO A 7 -18.93 10.59 -15.80
N LEU A 8 -18.69 11.91 -15.77
CA LEU A 8 -18.42 12.76 -16.94
C LEU A 8 -16.94 12.70 -17.39
N PHE A 9 -16.06 11.96 -16.70
CA PHE A 9 -14.63 11.93 -17.02
C PHE A 9 -14.08 10.51 -17.28
N PRO A 10 -13.62 10.22 -18.51
CA PRO A 10 -13.01 8.95 -18.91
C PRO A 10 -11.53 8.90 -18.50
N GLY A 11 -11.23 9.02 -17.20
CA GLY A 11 -9.82 9.07 -16.78
C GLY A 11 -9.55 8.87 -15.29
N LEU A 12 -10.46 9.21 -14.39
CA LEU A 12 -10.26 8.96 -12.97
C LEU A 12 -11.61 8.60 -12.32
N PRO A 13 -11.78 7.38 -11.82
CA PRO A 13 -12.96 7.03 -11.04
C PRO A 13 -12.93 7.81 -9.73
N GLY A 14 -14.01 8.53 -9.41
CA GLY A 14 -14.22 9.11 -8.09
C GLY A 14 -14.36 8.02 -7.02
N GLY A 15 -14.35 8.42 -5.75
CA GLY A 15 -14.50 7.51 -4.61
C GLY A 15 -15.67 6.51 -4.75
N PRO A 16 -16.89 6.95 -5.17
CA PRO A 16 -18.01 6.05 -5.40
C PRO A 16 -17.77 5.04 -6.54
N GLU A 17 -17.21 5.47 -7.67
CA GLU A 17 -16.93 4.61 -8.81
C GLU A 17 -15.89 3.54 -8.47
N VAL A 18 -14.83 3.90 -7.73
CA VAL A 18 -13.84 2.93 -7.23
C VAL A 18 -14.51 1.90 -6.32
N LEU A 19 -15.43 2.31 -5.45
CA LEU A 19 -16.16 1.42 -4.55
C LEU A 19 -17.06 0.45 -5.34
N VAL A 20 -17.73 0.90 -6.40
CA VAL A 20 -18.52 0.05 -7.29
C VAL A 20 -17.63 -0.97 -8.02
N VAL A 21 -16.50 -0.54 -8.58
CA VAL A 21 -15.54 -1.46 -9.24
C VAL A 21 -15.00 -2.49 -8.24
N LEU A 22 -14.64 -2.06 -7.03
CA LEU A 22 -14.18 -2.94 -5.97
C LEU A 22 -15.26 -3.96 -5.58
N LEU A 23 -16.52 -3.53 -5.49
CA LEU A 23 -17.65 -4.42 -5.21
C LEU A 23 -17.80 -5.49 -6.30
N ILE A 24 -17.70 -5.12 -7.57
CA ILE A 24 -17.75 -6.08 -8.69
C ILE A 24 -16.59 -7.08 -8.59
N LEU A 25 -15.36 -6.61 -8.34
CA LEU A 25 -14.20 -7.50 -8.16
C LEU A 25 -14.39 -8.46 -6.98
N VAL A 26 -14.95 -7.99 -5.87
CA VAL A 26 -15.28 -8.82 -4.71
C VAL A 26 -16.35 -9.86 -5.03
N LEU A 27 -17.33 -9.56 -5.89
CA LEU A 27 -18.33 -10.54 -6.31
C LEU A 27 -17.74 -11.62 -7.23
N LEU A 28 -16.81 -11.25 -8.12
CA LEU A 28 -16.16 -12.20 -9.04
C LEU A 28 -15.14 -13.10 -8.35
N PHE A 29 -14.28 -12.52 -7.52
CA PHE A 29 -13.16 -13.23 -6.89
C PHE A 29 -13.46 -13.66 -5.44
N GLY A 30 -14.43 -13.02 -4.78
CA GLY A 30 -14.77 -13.22 -3.38
C GLY A 30 -14.02 -12.26 -2.43
N ALA A 31 -14.68 -11.84 -1.36
CA ALA A 31 -14.14 -10.90 -0.37
C ALA A 31 -12.84 -11.37 0.31
N ASN A 32 -12.60 -12.69 0.33
CA ASN A 32 -11.43 -13.29 0.95
C ASN A 32 -10.21 -13.39 0.02
N LYS A 33 -10.35 -13.22 -1.30
CA LYS A 33 -9.22 -13.47 -2.22
C LYS A 33 -8.26 -12.31 -2.30
N ILE A 34 -8.74 -11.09 -2.50
CA ILE A 34 -7.88 -9.89 -2.48
C ILE A 34 -7.02 -9.78 -1.20
N PRO A 35 -7.57 -9.89 0.03
CA PRO A 35 -6.75 -9.81 1.25
C PRO A 35 -5.81 -11.01 1.41
N LYS A 36 -6.20 -12.20 0.95
CA LYS A 36 -5.33 -13.39 1.02
C LYS A 36 -4.13 -13.25 0.08
N LEU A 37 -4.35 -12.75 -1.14
CA LEU A 37 -3.30 -12.46 -2.10
C LEU A 37 -2.36 -11.37 -1.58
N ALA A 38 -2.91 -10.28 -1.02
CA ALA A 38 -2.11 -9.22 -0.42
C ALA A 38 -1.23 -9.75 0.72
N ARG A 39 -1.76 -10.62 1.59
CA ARG A 39 -0.98 -11.25 2.66
C ARG A 39 0.14 -12.13 2.12
N SER A 40 -0.15 -13.06 1.21
CA SER A 40 0.88 -13.96 0.68
C SER A 40 1.96 -13.21 -0.11
N THR A 41 1.56 -12.24 -0.93
CA THR A 41 2.49 -11.39 -1.68
C THR A 41 3.31 -10.50 -0.74
N GLY A 42 2.70 -9.95 0.32
CA GLY A 42 3.40 -9.16 1.32
C GLY A 42 4.43 -9.97 2.11
N GLN A 43 4.08 -11.21 2.49
CA GLN A 43 5.02 -12.13 3.14
C GLN A 43 6.21 -12.46 2.24
N ALA A 44 5.94 -12.84 0.98
CA ALA A 44 6.98 -13.13 0.00
C ALA A 44 7.88 -11.91 -0.26
N MET A 45 7.29 -10.71 -0.40
CA MET A 45 8.06 -9.49 -0.60
C MET A 45 8.88 -9.10 0.63
N GLY A 46 8.37 -9.38 1.84
CA GLY A 46 9.09 -9.14 3.09
C GLY A 46 10.30 -10.07 3.26
N GLU A 47 10.13 -11.37 3.02
CA GLU A 47 11.23 -12.35 3.04
C GLU A 47 12.25 -12.04 1.94
N PHE A 48 11.80 -11.64 0.75
CA PHE A 48 12.67 -11.24 -0.34
C PHE A 48 13.52 -10.01 0.00
N ARG A 49 12.92 -8.99 0.65
CA ARG A 49 13.67 -7.80 1.09
C ARG A 49 14.74 -8.15 2.12
N ARG A 50 14.40 -8.96 3.13
CA ARG A 50 15.33 -9.41 4.17
C ARG A 50 16.49 -10.22 3.59
N GLY A 51 16.20 -11.17 2.70
CA GLY A 51 17.25 -11.93 2.03
C GLY A 51 18.16 -11.06 1.16
N ARG A 52 17.62 -10.00 0.53
CA ARG A 52 18.44 -9.05 -0.23
C ARG A 52 19.35 -8.22 0.67
N GLU A 53 18.85 -7.77 1.82
CA GLU A 53 19.61 -7.02 2.81
C GLU A 53 20.75 -7.87 3.40
N GLU A 54 20.48 -9.13 3.75
CA GLU A 54 21.50 -10.08 4.22
C GLU A 54 22.59 -10.33 3.17
N ILE A 55 22.21 -10.48 1.89
CA ILE A 55 23.17 -10.63 0.78
C ILE A 55 24.02 -9.36 0.60
N GLU A 56 23.42 -8.18 0.73
CA GLU A 56 24.11 -6.89 0.62
C GLU A 56 25.08 -6.69 1.79
N GLU A 57 24.70 -7.09 3.00
CA GLU A 57 25.54 -7.10 4.20
C GLU A 57 26.68 -8.12 4.11
N GLU A 58 26.44 -9.31 3.55
CA GLU A 58 27.49 -10.31 3.29
C GLU A 58 28.48 -9.80 2.23
N LEU A 59 28.00 -9.17 1.16
CA LEU A 59 28.84 -8.61 0.10
C LEU A 59 29.70 -7.45 0.62
N SER A 60 29.12 -6.54 1.42
CA SER A 60 29.86 -5.43 2.03
C SER A 60 30.93 -5.91 3.02
N GLN A 61 30.64 -6.96 3.79
CA GLN A 61 31.63 -7.61 4.67
C GLN A 61 32.75 -8.32 3.89
N MET A 62 32.48 -8.82 2.68
CA MET A 62 33.49 -9.46 1.83
C MET A 62 34.37 -8.46 1.07
N GLU A 63 33.86 -7.27 0.73
CA GLU A 63 34.58 -6.25 -0.02
C GLU A 63 35.46 -5.31 0.83
N GLY A 64 35.43 -5.46 2.17
CA GLY A 64 36.39 -4.83 3.08
C GLY A 64 35.97 -3.41 3.45
N ASP A 65 35.20 -3.33 4.55
CA ASP A 65 35.01 -2.21 5.49
C ASP A 65 35.23 -0.79 4.92
N ASP A 66 34.14 -0.15 4.49
CA ASP A 66 34.00 1.31 4.52
C ASP A 66 32.50 1.69 4.58
N GLU A 67 32.18 2.41 5.66
CA GLU A 67 31.04 3.32 5.90
C GLU A 67 29.73 2.80 6.52
N GLU A 68 29.43 3.45 7.66
CA GLU A 68 28.21 3.48 8.46
C GLU A 68 27.00 3.98 7.65
N GLU A 69 25.77 3.56 8.00
CA GLU A 69 24.78 4.44 8.67
C GLU A 69 23.32 3.97 8.56
N GLU A 70 22.64 4.27 9.67
CA GLU A 70 21.26 4.72 9.81
C GLU A 70 20.06 3.77 9.85
N GLU A 71 19.47 3.78 11.05
CA GLU A 71 18.07 3.58 11.33
C GLU A 71 17.15 4.29 10.33
N THR A 72 16.03 3.65 9.98
CA THR A 72 14.83 4.41 9.63
C THR A 72 13.62 3.80 10.31
N THR A 73 13.44 4.23 11.56
CA THR A 73 12.15 4.44 12.19
C THR A 73 11.29 5.33 11.28
N THR A 74 10.39 4.76 10.49
CA THR A 74 9.31 5.50 9.83
C THR A 74 8.00 4.73 9.97
N SER A 75 7.29 5.05 11.04
CA SER A 75 5.83 5.02 11.05
C SER A 75 5.38 6.27 11.77
N THR A 76 5.45 7.34 10.99
CA THR A 76 4.81 8.63 11.18
C THR A 76 3.39 8.48 11.69
N GLU A 77 3.15 9.20 12.77
CA GLU A 77 1.86 9.60 13.30
C GLU A 77 0.91 10.06 12.17
N THR A 78 -0.25 9.44 12.05
CA THR A 78 -1.43 10.05 11.42
C THR A 78 -2.62 9.75 12.31
N SER A 79 -2.78 10.57 13.34
CA SER A 79 -4.09 10.89 13.90
C SER A 79 -3.95 12.00 14.95
N LYS A 80 -3.81 13.25 14.51
CA LYS A 80 -4.45 14.38 15.22
C LYS A 80 -4.57 15.63 14.35
N GLU A 81 -5.82 16.09 14.27
CA GLU A 81 -6.30 17.46 14.03
C GLU A 81 -6.39 17.98 12.57
N THR A 82 -7.64 18.06 12.08
CA THR A 82 -8.22 19.35 11.68
C THR A 82 -9.72 19.27 11.89
N SER A 83 -10.14 19.58 13.13
CA SER A 83 -11.47 20.08 13.46
C SER A 83 -11.27 21.46 14.08
N THR A 84 -11.48 22.52 13.29
CA THR A 84 -11.84 23.90 13.67
C THR A 84 -12.05 24.63 12.34
N GLU A 85 -13.28 24.85 11.90
CA GLU A 85 -14.18 25.98 12.21
C GLU A 85 -14.40 26.80 10.92
N THR A 86 -15.64 26.91 10.46
CA THR A 86 -16.25 28.15 9.95
C THR A 86 -17.75 27.92 9.81
N ASN A 87 -18.50 28.16 10.89
CA ASN A 87 -19.68 29.02 10.86
C ASN A 87 -19.95 29.56 12.27
#